data_AF-A0A969VKZ4-F1
#
_entry.id   AF-A0A969VKZ4-F1
#
_cell.length_a   1.000
_cell.length_b   1.000
_cell.length_c   1.000
_cell.angle_alpha   90.00
_cell.angle_beta   90.00
_cell.angle_gamma   90.00
#
_symmetry.space_group_name_H-M   'P 1'
#
loop_
_entity.id
_entity.type
_entity.pdbx_description
1 polymer ?
#
loop_
_entity_poly.entity_id
_entity_poly.type
_entity_poly.pdbx_seq_one_letter_code
_entity_poly.pdbx_strand_id
1 'polypeptide(L)'
;MIMRLGLTMAVLVAGAATAQVTNFDAPGNLAATVDPGCVTMAGADVRLSPPDLGLGVQACVGQGDWDAAADLYALMLLRATFDTKRVEDPSAHQAGEVLSLQVTETLSEAERARLGEALMKFADPQGAQKKVFCRAITAAGVPQHDPSWMIQHGMGAFLGSEGDGLVKGFDAESAWALILRQDLSCG
;
A
#
# COMPACT_ATOMS: atom_id res chain seq x y z
N MET A 1 -51.48 50.94 3.82
CA MET A 1 -51.96 49.56 4.00
C MET A 1 -50.78 48.63 3.72
N ILE A 2 -50.13 48.10 4.76
CA ILE A 2 -48.89 47.32 4.64
C ILE A 2 -49.27 45.85 4.53
N MET A 3 -49.12 45.26 3.34
CA MET A 3 -49.39 43.85 3.10
C MET A 3 -48.14 43.04 3.48
N ARG A 4 -48.24 42.24 4.55
CA ARG A 4 -47.19 41.31 4.98
C ARG A 4 -47.21 40.08 4.08
N LEU A 5 -46.18 39.92 3.26
CA LEU A 5 -45.93 38.70 2.49
C LEU A 5 -45.28 37.67 3.44
N GLY A 6 -46.05 36.69 3.89
CA GLY A 6 -45.54 35.54 4.63
C GLY A 6 -44.95 34.52 3.66
N LEU A 7 -43.62 34.37 3.65
CA LEU A 7 -42.93 33.34 2.88
C LEU A 7 -42.89 32.04 3.71
N THR A 8 -43.77 31.08 3.41
CA THR A 8 -43.69 29.72 3.94
C THR A 8 -42.57 28.95 3.24
N MET A 9 -41.49 28.67 3.97
CA MET A 9 -40.38 27.84 3.52
C MET A 9 -40.73 26.37 3.79
N ALA A 10 -41.07 25.62 2.74
CA ALA A 10 -41.27 24.17 2.81
C ALA A 10 -39.90 23.48 2.77
N VAL A 11 -39.51 22.80 3.85
CA VAL A 11 -38.31 21.95 3.89
C VAL A 11 -38.66 20.60 3.28
N LEU A 12 -38.11 20.31 2.10
CA LEU A 12 -38.15 18.98 1.48
C LEU A 12 -37.11 18.10 2.18
N VAL A 13 -37.56 17.14 3.00
CA VAL A 13 -36.71 16.08 3.55
C VAL A 13 -36.52 15.03 2.46
N ALA A 14 -35.40 15.08 1.74
CA ALA A 14 -34.98 14.00 0.85
C ALA A 14 -34.52 12.82 1.73
N GLY A 15 -35.25 11.70 1.69
CA GLY A 15 -34.85 10.46 2.35
C GLY A 15 -33.58 9.92 1.72
N ALA A 16 -32.55 9.67 2.54
CA ALA A 16 -31.33 9.00 2.08
C ALA A 16 -31.67 7.54 1.76
N ALA A 17 -31.79 7.21 0.47
CA ALA A 17 -31.74 5.83 0.03
C ALA A 17 -30.31 5.32 0.27
N THR A 18 -30.15 4.42 1.24
CA THR A 18 -28.89 3.71 1.48
C THR A 18 -28.64 2.78 0.30
N ALA A 19 -27.75 3.18 -0.61
CA ALA A 19 -27.32 2.30 -1.69
C ALA A 19 -26.57 1.09 -1.08
N GLN A 20 -27.02 -0.13 -1.40
CA GLN A 20 -26.29 -1.33 -1.04
C GLN A 20 -25.08 -1.46 -1.96
N VAL A 21 -23.89 -1.27 -1.41
CA VAL A 21 -22.62 -1.50 -2.11
C VAL A 21 -22.32 -3.00 -2.07
N THR A 22 -22.28 -3.65 -3.21
CA THR A 22 -21.78 -5.03 -3.34
C THR A 22 -20.36 -4.96 -3.86
N ASN A 23 -19.40 -5.46 -3.07
CA ASN A 23 -18.00 -5.54 -3.51
C ASN A 23 -17.79 -6.82 -4.34
N PHE A 24 -17.06 -6.69 -5.45
CA PHE A 24 -16.69 -7.80 -6.31
C PHE A 24 -15.17 -7.89 -6.36
N ASP A 25 -14.62 -9.02 -5.92
CA ASP A 25 -13.19 -9.28 -5.86
C ASP A 25 -12.85 -10.50 -6.72
N ALA A 26 -11.71 -10.44 -7.43
CA ALA A 26 -11.16 -11.63 -8.07
C ALA A 26 -10.39 -12.48 -7.04
N PRO A 27 -10.34 -13.82 -7.20
CA PRO A 27 -9.53 -14.67 -6.35
C PRO A 27 -8.07 -14.20 -6.32
N GLY A 28 -7.52 -13.99 -5.12
CA GLY A 28 -6.13 -13.53 -4.93
C GLY A 28 -5.95 -12.00 -4.93
N ASN A 29 -7.01 -11.22 -5.12
CA ASN A 29 -6.97 -9.75 -4.99
C ASN A 29 -6.41 -9.34 -3.62
N LEU A 30 -5.29 -8.61 -3.61
CA LEU A 30 -4.58 -8.15 -2.41
C LEU A 30 -4.24 -9.26 -1.39
N ALA A 31 -4.22 -10.52 -1.82
CA ALA A 31 -4.05 -11.64 -0.90
C ALA A 31 -2.59 -11.78 -0.43
N ALA A 32 -2.40 -11.85 0.88
CA ALA A 32 -1.16 -12.33 1.48
C ALA A 32 -1.01 -13.84 1.30
N THR A 33 0.23 -14.29 1.18
CA THR A 33 0.62 -15.70 1.05
C THR A 33 1.34 -16.21 2.30
N VAL A 34 1.95 -15.31 3.06
CA VAL A 34 2.73 -15.61 4.27
C VAL A 34 2.50 -14.49 5.30
N ASP A 35 2.31 -14.88 6.55
CA ASP A 35 2.41 -13.94 7.68
C ASP A 35 3.84 -13.98 8.23
N PRO A 36 4.66 -12.93 8.04
CA PRO A 36 6.02 -12.89 8.58
C PRO A 36 6.05 -12.60 10.09
N GLY A 37 4.94 -12.17 10.70
CA GLY A 37 4.92 -11.55 12.02
C GLY A 37 5.68 -10.22 12.05
N CYS A 38 6.00 -9.73 13.26
CA CYS A 38 6.83 -8.53 13.37
C CYS A 38 8.30 -8.89 13.13
N VAL A 39 8.87 -8.40 12.04
CA VAL A 39 10.27 -8.62 11.66
C VAL A 39 10.97 -7.30 11.39
N THR A 40 12.29 -7.28 11.57
CA THR A 40 13.14 -6.16 11.14
C THR A 40 13.43 -6.26 9.64
N MET A 41 14.03 -5.21 9.06
CA MET A 41 14.51 -5.23 7.67
C MET A 41 15.43 -6.41 7.33
N ALA A 42 16.20 -6.94 8.29
CA ALA A 42 17.05 -8.11 8.06
C ALA A 42 16.25 -9.41 7.94
N GLY A 43 15.05 -9.48 8.54
CA GLY A 43 14.12 -10.60 8.42
C GLY A 43 13.09 -10.43 7.31
N ALA A 44 13.00 -9.25 6.68
CA ALA A 44 12.09 -8.96 5.59
C ALA A 44 12.59 -9.51 4.25
N ASP A 45 12.46 -10.83 4.08
CA ASP A 45 12.89 -11.58 2.89
C ASP A 45 12.42 -10.93 1.59
N VAL A 46 13.25 -10.96 0.54
CA VAL A 46 12.95 -10.37 -0.79
C VAL A 46 11.73 -10.99 -1.47
N ARG A 47 11.26 -12.15 -1.00
CA ARG A 47 10.08 -12.86 -1.51
C ARG A 47 8.77 -12.47 -0.81
N LEU A 48 8.82 -11.67 0.26
CA LEU A 48 7.58 -11.16 0.88
C LEU A 48 6.91 -10.15 -0.06
N SER A 49 5.66 -10.41 -0.42
CA SER A 49 4.85 -9.49 -1.20
C SER A 49 4.39 -8.28 -0.36
N PRO A 50 3.92 -7.19 -0.97
CA PRO A 50 3.34 -6.08 -0.23
C PRO A 50 2.21 -6.50 0.73
N PRO A 51 1.26 -7.38 0.38
CA PRO A 51 0.29 -7.87 1.36
C PRO A 51 0.91 -8.63 2.55
N ASP A 52 1.95 -9.44 2.33
CA ASP A 52 2.68 -10.11 3.43
C ASP A 52 3.33 -9.10 4.37
N LEU A 53 3.93 -8.05 3.80
CA LEU A 53 4.50 -6.95 4.57
C LEU A 53 3.43 -6.17 5.34
N GLY A 54 2.23 -6.02 4.78
CA GLY A 54 1.06 -5.44 5.46
C GLY A 54 0.69 -6.18 6.75
N LEU A 55 0.72 -7.53 6.72
CA LEU A 55 0.55 -8.35 7.94
C LEU A 55 1.68 -8.09 8.94
N GLY A 56 2.92 -7.98 8.45
CA GLY A 56 4.06 -7.64 9.30
C GLY A 56 3.96 -6.26 9.97
N VAL A 57 3.44 -5.25 9.25
CA VAL A 57 3.15 -3.92 9.81
C VAL A 57 2.16 -4.03 10.98
N GLN A 58 1.04 -4.73 10.78
CA GLN A 58 0.03 -4.93 11.81
C GLN A 58 0.60 -5.66 13.03
N ALA A 59 1.42 -6.69 12.80
CA ALA A 59 2.07 -7.44 13.86
C ALA A 59 3.03 -6.55 14.68
N CYS A 60 3.80 -5.67 14.02
CA CYS A 60 4.70 -4.75 14.73
C CYS A 60 3.95 -3.66 15.49
N VAL A 61 2.87 -3.12 14.93
CA VAL A 61 1.99 -2.18 15.65
C VAL A 61 1.42 -2.84 16.91
N GLY A 62 0.94 -4.09 16.81
CA GLY A 62 0.43 -4.85 17.96
C GLY A 62 1.46 -5.10 19.06
N GLN A 63 2.76 -5.08 18.72
CA GLN A 63 3.87 -5.19 19.67
C GLN A 63 4.39 -3.83 20.17
N GLY A 64 3.90 -2.72 19.62
CA GLY A 64 4.39 -1.38 19.89
C GLY A 64 5.78 -1.11 19.30
N ASP A 65 6.26 -1.93 18.37
CA ASP A 65 7.52 -1.71 17.65
C ASP A 65 7.27 -0.81 16.43
N TRP A 66 7.18 0.49 16.71
CA TRP A 66 6.86 1.50 15.70
C TRP A 66 7.95 1.68 14.65
N ASP A 67 9.20 1.41 14.99
CA ASP A 67 10.33 1.55 14.05
C ASP A 67 10.32 0.41 13.04
N ALA A 68 10.13 -0.84 13.51
CA ALA A 68 9.93 -1.98 12.61
C ALA A 68 8.64 -1.82 11.77
N ALA A 69 7.55 -1.35 12.36
CA ALA A 69 6.31 -1.09 11.63
C ALA A 69 6.51 -0.05 10.50
N ALA A 70 7.21 1.06 10.78
CA ALA A 70 7.50 2.08 9.78
C ALA A 70 8.42 1.57 8.67
N ASP A 71 9.45 0.79 9.01
CA ASP A 71 10.34 0.16 8.05
C ASP A 71 9.56 -0.80 7.13
N LEU A 72 8.74 -1.70 7.68
CA LEU A 72 7.93 -2.64 6.89
C LEU A 72 6.90 -1.92 6.02
N TYR A 73 6.29 -0.84 6.52
CA TYR A 73 5.35 -0.04 5.76
C TYR A 73 6.03 0.68 4.59
N ALA A 74 7.21 1.28 4.81
CA ALA A 74 7.99 1.87 3.74
C ALA A 74 8.41 0.82 2.69
N LEU A 75 8.83 -0.37 3.12
CA LEU A 75 9.18 -1.48 2.23
C LEU A 75 7.98 -1.96 1.42
N MET A 76 6.80 -2.07 2.04
CA MET A 76 5.54 -2.43 1.39
C MET A 76 5.24 -1.47 0.24
N LEU A 77 5.33 -0.15 0.49
CA LEU A 77 5.07 0.86 -0.54
C LEU A 77 6.08 0.80 -1.69
N LEU A 78 7.37 0.62 -1.40
CA LEU A 78 8.39 0.53 -2.45
C LEU A 78 8.21 -0.71 -3.31
N ARG A 79 7.88 -1.86 -2.71
CA ARG A 79 7.59 -3.09 -3.45
C ARG A 79 6.29 -2.99 -4.25
N ALA A 80 5.30 -2.25 -3.76
CA ALA A 80 4.10 -1.91 -4.53
C ALA A 80 4.44 -1.02 -5.74
N THR A 81 5.26 0.02 -5.58
CA THR A 81 5.75 0.84 -6.70
C THR A 81 6.52 0.01 -7.72
N PHE A 82 7.33 -0.94 -7.26
CA PHE A 82 8.03 -1.88 -8.14
C PHE A 82 7.05 -2.74 -8.95
N ASP A 83 5.99 -3.24 -8.31
CA ASP A 83 4.95 -4.02 -8.98
C ASP A 83 4.18 -3.19 -10.02
N THR A 84 3.84 -1.93 -9.71
CA THR A 84 3.23 -0.99 -10.67
C THR A 84 4.07 -0.82 -11.93
N LYS A 85 5.41 -0.92 -11.85
CA LYS A 85 6.28 -0.80 -13.02
C LYS A 85 6.37 -2.07 -13.87
N ARG A 86 6.08 -3.25 -13.30
CA ARG A 86 6.20 -4.54 -13.99
C ARG A 86 4.88 -5.21 -14.34
N VAL A 87 3.77 -4.79 -13.75
CA VAL A 87 2.42 -5.26 -14.09
C VAL A 87 1.90 -4.49 -15.30
N GLU A 88 1.47 -5.22 -16.32
CA GLU A 88 1.04 -4.66 -17.61
C GLU A 88 -0.29 -3.90 -17.53
N ASP A 89 -1.25 -4.41 -16.73
CA ASP A 89 -2.60 -3.84 -16.61
C ASP A 89 -2.59 -2.54 -15.77
N PRO A 90 -2.85 -1.36 -16.34
CA PRO A 90 -2.86 -0.11 -15.57
C PRO A 90 -4.00 -0.03 -14.55
N SER A 91 -5.09 -0.79 -14.76
CA SER A 91 -6.19 -0.82 -13.78
C SER A 91 -5.81 -1.56 -12.50
N ALA A 92 -4.79 -2.43 -12.56
CA ALA A 92 -4.23 -3.10 -11.39
C ALA A 92 -3.40 -2.14 -10.50
N HIS A 93 -2.94 -1.01 -11.04
CA HIS A 93 -1.95 -0.15 -10.37
C HIS A 93 -2.49 0.52 -9.10
N GLN A 94 -3.82 0.60 -8.92
CA GLN A 94 -4.43 1.09 -7.69
C GLN A 94 -4.24 0.14 -6.49
N ALA A 95 -3.85 -1.12 -6.73
CA ALA A 95 -3.74 -2.14 -5.69
C ALA A 95 -2.88 -1.69 -4.50
N GLY A 96 -1.78 -0.98 -4.75
CA GLY A 96 -0.90 -0.47 -3.69
C GLY A 96 -1.56 0.54 -2.77
N GLU A 97 -2.37 1.46 -3.32
CA GLU A 97 -3.13 2.44 -2.54
C GLU A 97 -4.23 1.76 -1.73
N VAL A 98 -4.96 0.83 -2.33
CA VAL A 98 -6.03 0.08 -1.65
C VAL A 98 -5.44 -0.79 -0.54
N LEU A 99 -4.31 -1.45 -0.77
CA LEU A 99 -3.61 -2.20 0.26
C LEU A 99 -3.17 -1.29 1.42
N SER A 100 -2.59 -0.13 1.11
CA SER A 100 -2.19 0.87 2.11
C SER A 100 -3.39 1.32 2.95
N LEU A 101 -4.54 1.54 2.32
CA LEU A 101 -5.78 1.86 3.01
C LEU A 101 -6.22 0.71 3.92
N GLN A 102 -6.31 -0.52 3.41
CA GLN A 102 -6.70 -1.69 4.19
C GLN A 102 -5.81 -1.90 5.43
N VAL A 103 -4.49 -1.79 5.27
CA VAL A 103 -3.55 -1.89 6.39
C VAL A 103 -3.85 -0.80 7.44
N THR A 104 -4.01 0.45 7.03
CA THR A 104 -4.20 1.57 7.97
C THR A 104 -5.61 1.66 8.58
N GLU A 105 -6.62 1.11 7.91
CA GLU A 105 -7.99 1.00 8.43
C GLU A 105 -8.11 -0.01 9.59
N THR A 106 -7.25 -1.03 9.61
CA THR A 106 -7.19 -1.97 10.76
C THR A 106 -6.64 -1.35 12.04
N LEU A 107 -5.96 -0.20 11.92
CA LEU A 107 -5.36 0.49 13.05
C LEU A 107 -6.37 1.44 13.71
N SER A 108 -6.22 1.70 15.00
CA SER A 108 -6.89 2.81 15.68
C SER A 108 -6.30 4.16 15.24
N GLU A 109 -6.98 5.25 15.55
CA GLU A 109 -6.48 6.60 15.27
C GLU A 109 -5.14 6.89 15.97
N ALA A 110 -5.00 6.45 17.23
CA ALA A 110 -3.76 6.59 17.98
C ALA A 110 -2.61 5.78 17.34
N GLU A 111 -2.88 4.55 16.89
CA GLU A 111 -1.89 3.71 16.22
C GLU A 111 -1.47 4.30 14.86
N ARG A 112 -2.42 4.82 14.07
CA ARG A 112 -2.12 5.56 12.83
C ARG A 112 -1.23 6.78 13.09
N ALA A 113 -1.52 7.54 14.14
CA ALA A 113 -0.69 8.69 14.52
C ALA A 113 0.73 8.27 14.89
N ARG A 114 0.89 7.18 15.66
CA ARG A 114 2.21 6.64 16.04
C ARG A 114 2.99 6.10 14.85
N LEU A 115 2.34 5.35 13.96
CA LEU A 115 2.96 4.91 12.72
C LEU A 115 3.39 6.10 11.86
N GLY A 116 2.56 7.15 11.77
CA GLY A 116 2.91 8.40 11.10
C GLY A 116 4.12 9.09 11.70
N GLU A 117 4.18 9.23 13.03
CA GLU A 117 5.35 9.77 13.75
C GLU A 117 6.63 8.97 13.45
N ALA A 118 6.54 7.64 13.39
CA ALA A 118 7.66 6.79 13.05
C ALA A 118 8.09 6.94 11.58
N LEU A 119 7.15 7.02 10.64
CA LEU A 119 7.43 7.27 9.22
C LEU A 119 8.09 8.63 8.98
N MET A 120 7.75 9.66 9.77
CA MET A 120 8.38 10.98 9.67
C MET A 120 9.89 10.95 9.90
N LYS A 121 10.44 9.91 10.52
CA LYS A 121 11.90 9.72 10.67
C LYS A 121 12.61 9.48 9.33
N PHE A 122 11.88 9.12 8.27
CA PHE A 122 12.40 9.04 6.90
C PHE A 122 12.49 10.41 6.19
N ALA A 123 11.85 11.46 6.73
CA ALA A 123 11.85 12.79 6.12
C ALA A 123 13.22 13.47 6.20
N ASP A 124 14.05 13.15 7.19
CA ASP A 124 15.43 13.62 7.28
C ASP A 124 16.35 12.77 6.38
N PRO A 125 16.93 13.34 5.29
CA PRO A 125 17.88 12.62 4.46
C PRO A 125 19.11 12.12 5.21
N GLN A 126 19.47 12.77 6.32
CA GLN A 126 20.60 12.42 7.17
C GLN A 126 20.22 11.55 8.37
N GLY A 127 18.94 11.23 8.54
CA GLY A 127 18.39 10.47 9.65
C GLY A 127 18.98 9.06 9.75
N ALA A 128 19.23 8.62 10.98
CA ALA A 128 19.85 7.32 11.23
C ALA A 128 18.99 6.15 10.70
N GLN A 129 17.68 6.20 10.91
CA GLN A 129 16.74 5.17 10.44
C GLN A 129 16.76 5.05 8.92
N LYS A 130 16.57 6.17 8.20
CA LYS A 130 16.67 6.19 6.74
C LYS A 130 17.98 5.60 6.23
N LYS A 131 19.12 5.97 6.84
CA LYS A 131 20.44 5.43 6.47
C LYS A 131 20.54 3.92 6.71
N VAL A 132 20.01 3.42 7.83
CA VAL A 132 19.97 1.98 8.15
C VAL A 132 19.08 1.26 7.13
N PHE A 133 17.88 1.76 6.90
CA PHE A 133 16.93 1.22 5.93
C PHE A 133 17.54 1.16 4.52
N CYS A 134 18.09 2.28 4.03
CA CYS A 134 18.72 2.34 2.70
C CYS A 134 19.87 1.33 2.55
N ARG A 135 20.71 1.14 3.57
CA ARG A 135 21.74 0.10 3.52
C ARG A 135 21.13 -1.30 3.48
N ALA A 136 20.13 -1.57 4.31
CA ALA A 136 19.49 -2.88 4.36
C ALA A 136 18.79 -3.23 3.05
N ILE A 137 17.97 -2.32 2.52
CA ILE A 137 17.21 -2.57 1.28
C ILE A 137 18.10 -2.66 0.04
N THR A 138 19.21 -1.89 0.00
CA THR A 138 20.20 -2.02 -1.08
C THR A 138 20.93 -3.36 -1.00
N ALA A 139 21.29 -3.82 0.20
CA ALA A 139 21.95 -5.11 0.40
C ALA A 139 21.02 -6.31 0.12
N ALA A 140 19.71 -6.17 0.37
CA ALA A 140 18.72 -7.20 0.06
C ALA A 140 18.59 -7.42 -1.45
N GLY A 141 18.75 -6.36 -2.25
CA GLY A 141 18.64 -6.43 -3.71
C GLY A 141 17.18 -6.31 -4.20
N VAL A 142 16.97 -6.73 -5.45
CA VAL A 142 15.68 -6.62 -6.15
C VAL A 142 14.62 -7.52 -5.50
N PRO A 143 13.35 -7.06 -5.37
CA PRO A 143 12.24 -7.91 -4.93
C PRO A 143 12.07 -9.15 -5.82
N GLN A 144 11.77 -10.30 -5.21
CA GLN A 144 11.63 -11.60 -5.89
C GLN A 144 10.24 -12.22 -5.71
N HIS A 145 9.29 -11.49 -5.15
CA HIS A 145 7.93 -11.96 -4.95
C HIS A 145 7.14 -11.99 -6.27
N ASP A 146 6.10 -12.81 -6.30
CA ASP A 146 5.12 -12.84 -7.39
C ASP A 146 4.11 -11.68 -7.25
N PRO A 147 3.81 -10.89 -8.31
CA PRO A 147 2.92 -9.75 -8.23
C PRO A 147 1.44 -10.14 -8.42
N SER A 148 1.06 -11.41 -8.26
CA SER A 148 -0.33 -11.88 -8.41
C SER A 148 -1.32 -11.06 -7.60
N TRP A 149 -0.94 -10.59 -6.40
CA TRP A 149 -1.78 -9.76 -5.56
C TRP A 149 -2.25 -8.46 -6.26
N MET A 150 -1.40 -7.89 -7.12
CA MET A 150 -1.70 -6.73 -7.94
C MET A 150 -2.36 -7.14 -9.26
N ILE A 151 -1.87 -8.17 -9.94
CA ILE A 151 -2.49 -8.65 -11.20
C ILE A 151 -3.97 -9.00 -10.99
N GLN A 152 -4.29 -9.69 -9.90
CA GLN A 152 -5.65 -10.08 -9.55
C GLN A 152 -6.52 -8.90 -9.09
N HIS A 153 -5.93 -7.73 -8.84
CA HIS A 153 -6.68 -6.50 -8.59
C HIS A 153 -7.21 -5.86 -9.88
N GLY A 154 -6.51 -6.04 -11.00
CA GLY A 154 -6.84 -5.41 -12.27
C GLY A 154 -8.13 -5.94 -12.90
N MET A 155 -8.74 -5.14 -13.77
CA MET A 155 -9.92 -5.55 -14.56
C MET A 155 -9.61 -6.75 -15.44
N GLY A 156 -8.36 -6.96 -15.85
CA GLY A 156 -7.95 -8.15 -16.61
C GLY A 156 -8.31 -9.47 -15.93
N ALA A 157 -8.27 -9.54 -14.59
CA ALA A 157 -8.63 -10.72 -13.82
C ALA A 157 -10.14 -11.07 -13.93
N PHE A 158 -10.99 -10.08 -14.23
CA PHE A 158 -12.42 -10.26 -14.44
C PHE A 158 -12.78 -10.50 -15.90
N LEU A 159 -11.99 -9.96 -16.82
CA LEU A 159 -12.22 -10.03 -18.27
C LEU A 159 -11.57 -11.24 -18.94
N GLY A 160 -10.68 -11.95 -18.23
CA GLY A 160 -10.00 -13.14 -18.74
C GLY A 160 -8.82 -12.82 -19.65
N SER A 161 -7.97 -11.86 -19.26
CA SER A 161 -6.74 -11.53 -19.99
C SER A 161 -5.82 -12.74 -20.17
N GLU A 162 -5.16 -12.85 -21.34
CA GLU A 162 -4.14 -13.86 -21.60
C GLU A 162 -2.74 -13.40 -21.16
N GLY A 163 -1.85 -14.35 -20.87
CA GLY A 163 -0.44 -14.08 -20.51
C GLY A 163 -0.16 -14.17 -19.01
N ASP A 164 1.02 -13.72 -18.61
CA ASP A 164 1.47 -13.69 -17.21
C ASP A 164 1.17 -12.34 -16.51
N GLY A 165 0.59 -11.38 -17.24
CA GLY A 165 0.25 -10.05 -16.72
C GLY A 165 1.45 -9.13 -16.53
N LEU A 166 2.62 -9.48 -17.08
CA LEU A 166 3.88 -8.74 -16.90
C LEU A 166 4.33 -8.00 -18.16
N VAL A 167 4.95 -6.83 -17.94
CA VAL A 167 5.61 -6.07 -19.00
C VAL A 167 6.77 -6.89 -19.58
N LYS A 168 6.71 -7.19 -20.88
CA LYS A 168 7.76 -7.96 -21.57
C LYS A 168 9.11 -7.24 -21.53
N GLY A 169 10.16 -7.98 -21.14
CA GLY A 169 11.52 -7.46 -21.09
C GLY A 169 11.76 -6.44 -19.97
N PHE A 170 10.93 -6.46 -18.91
CA PHE A 170 11.08 -5.60 -17.75
C PHE A 170 12.49 -5.73 -17.11
N ASP A 171 13.22 -4.62 -17.03
CA ASP A 171 14.52 -4.54 -16.37
C ASP A 171 14.34 -4.25 -14.87
N ALA A 172 14.28 -5.33 -14.09
CA ALA A 172 14.01 -5.28 -12.66
C ALA A 172 15.10 -4.56 -11.86
N GLU A 173 16.37 -4.75 -12.22
CA GLU A 173 17.52 -4.12 -11.56
C GLU A 173 17.50 -2.61 -11.74
N SER A 174 17.35 -2.15 -13.00
CA SER A 174 17.29 -0.72 -13.31
C SER A 174 16.06 -0.06 -12.68
N ALA A 175 14.90 -0.71 -12.73
CA ALA A 175 13.67 -0.20 -12.14
C ALA A 175 13.79 -0.07 -10.61
N TRP A 176 14.32 -1.09 -9.94
CA TRP A 176 14.49 -1.07 -8.49
C TRP A 176 15.50 -0.01 -8.05
N ALA A 177 16.65 0.07 -8.71
CA ALA A 177 17.64 1.11 -8.44
C ALA A 177 17.08 2.53 -8.64
N LEU A 178 16.19 2.71 -9.62
CA LEU A 178 15.51 3.99 -9.84
C LEU A 178 14.54 4.32 -8.71
N ILE A 179 13.72 3.36 -8.26
CA ILE A 179 12.78 3.53 -7.14
C ILE A 179 13.53 3.94 -5.86
N LEU A 180 14.60 3.21 -5.51
CA LEU A 180 15.38 3.52 -4.31
C LEU A 180 15.96 4.94 -4.34
N ARG A 181 16.40 5.42 -5.51
CA ARG A 181 16.91 6.79 -5.69
C ARG A 181 15.81 7.85 -5.68
N GLN A 182 14.68 7.60 -6.32
CA GLN A 182 13.64 8.62 -6.51
C GLN A 182 12.71 8.74 -5.30
N ASP A 183 12.28 7.60 -4.74
CA ASP A 183 11.21 7.58 -3.75
C ASP A 183 11.77 7.72 -2.33
N LEU A 184 12.97 7.20 -2.08
CA LEU A 184 13.66 7.34 -0.79
C LEU A 184 14.95 8.13 -0.84
N SER A 185 15.51 8.49 -2.00
CA SER A 185 16.85 9.10 -2.07
C SER A 185 17.91 8.26 -1.36
N CYS A 186 17.85 6.94 -1.54
CA CYS A 186 18.95 6.05 -1.17
C CYS A 186 20.04 6.16 -2.26
N GLY A 187 21.15 6.79 -1.94
CA GLY A 187 22.27 6.99 -2.88
C GLY A 187 23.20 8.11 -2.46
#